data_AF-A0A7W1GLU8-F1
#
_entry.id   AF-A0A7W1GLU8-F1
#
_cell.length_a   1.000
_cell.length_b   1.000
_cell.length_c   1.000
_cell.angle_alpha   90.00
_cell.angle_beta   90.00
_cell.angle_gamma   90.00
#
_symmetry.space_group_name_H-M   'P 1'
#
loop_
_entity.id
_entity.type
_entity.pdbx_description
1 polymer ?
#
loop_
_entity_poly.entity_id
_entity_poly.type
_entity_poly.pdbx_seq_one_letter_code
_entity_poly.pdbx_strand_id
1 'polypeptide(L)'
;MLRSWSMQRREYSIETKPFFLTSEFLAFIIGTIALAITAGTDATIDARLFWILEVVLIGLYMISRGVAKAGTKSRSADPREDLLGGDHSVRP
;
A
#
# COMPACT_ATOMS: atom_id res chain seq x y z
N MET A 1 27.42 31.33 -26.80
CA MET A 1 27.08 29.89 -26.65
C MET A 1 27.03 29.54 -25.17
N LEU A 2 25.86 29.58 -24.53
CA LEU A 2 25.66 29.17 -23.13
C LEU A 2 24.75 27.96 -23.13
N ARG A 3 25.30 26.78 -22.80
CA ARG A 3 24.59 25.50 -22.76
C ARG A 3 23.74 25.50 -21.50
N SER A 4 22.43 25.68 -21.65
CA SER A 4 21.49 25.53 -20.54
C SER A 4 21.45 24.05 -20.14
N TRP A 5 21.98 23.76 -18.96
CA TRP A 5 21.70 22.49 -18.31
C TRP A 5 20.33 22.63 -17.67
N SER A 6 19.29 22.29 -18.42
CA SER A 6 18.03 21.90 -17.81
C SER A 6 18.33 20.67 -16.97
N MET A 7 18.51 20.88 -15.67
CA MET A 7 18.31 19.81 -14.69
C MET A 7 16.87 19.38 -14.87
N GLN A 8 16.68 18.38 -15.73
CA GLN A 8 15.47 17.61 -15.80
C GLN A 8 15.42 16.87 -14.47
N ARG A 9 14.93 17.56 -13.44
CA ARG A 9 14.44 16.94 -12.21
C ARG A 9 13.52 15.87 -12.75
N ARG A 10 13.96 14.61 -12.67
CA ARG A 10 13.14 13.47 -13.03
C ARG A 10 11.95 13.57 -12.09
N GLU A 11 10.91 14.20 -12.59
CA GLU A 11 9.59 14.17 -12.03
C GLU A 11 9.23 12.70 -12.12
N TYR A 12 9.51 11.99 -11.03
CA TYR A 12 9.13 10.61 -10.88
C TYR A 12 7.61 10.67 -10.83
N SER A 13 7.01 10.52 -12.01
CA SER A 13 5.58 10.36 -12.17
C SER A 13 5.21 9.24 -11.21
N ILE A 14 4.52 9.57 -10.12
CA ILE A 14 3.77 8.58 -9.33
C ILE A 14 2.60 8.20 -10.22
N GLU A 15 2.91 7.53 -11.33
CA GLU A 15 1.99 7.10 -12.37
C GLU A 15 1.56 5.66 -12.13
N THR A 16 1.59 5.24 -10.88
CA THR A 16 0.78 4.09 -10.47
C THR A 16 -0.57 4.67 -10.09
N LYS A 17 -1.43 4.87 -11.11
CA LYS A 17 -2.88 4.92 -10.88
C LYS A 17 -3.19 3.79 -9.91
N PRO A 18 -3.84 4.04 -8.77
CA PRO A 18 -3.85 3.08 -7.68
C PRO A 18 -4.86 1.98 -7.99
N PHE A 19 -4.52 1.09 -8.92
CA PHE A 19 -5.30 -0.10 -9.23
C PHE A 19 -5.46 -0.99 -7.98
N PHE A 20 -4.47 -0.96 -7.10
CA PHE A 20 -4.46 -1.59 -5.78
C PHE A 20 -5.48 -0.98 -4.79
N LEU A 21 -5.99 0.23 -5.03
CA LEU A 21 -7.00 0.81 -4.15
C LEU A 21 -8.42 0.29 -4.47
N THR A 22 -8.65 -0.15 -5.72
CA THR A 22 -10.01 -0.44 -6.20
C THR A 22 -10.32 -1.93 -6.32
N SER A 23 -9.42 -2.77 -6.87
CA SER A 23 -9.75 -4.19 -7.10
C SER A 23 -9.79 -5.01 -5.80
N GLU A 24 -8.86 -4.78 -4.88
CA GLU A 24 -8.77 -5.50 -3.60
C GLU A 24 -9.86 -5.07 -2.62
N PHE A 25 -10.15 -3.77 -2.56
CA PHE A 25 -11.25 -3.25 -1.76
C PHE A 25 -12.61 -3.70 -2.31
N LEU A 26 -12.77 -3.70 -3.63
CA LEU A 26 -14.00 -4.21 -4.25
C LEU A 26 -14.19 -5.71 -3.97
N ALA A 27 -13.12 -6.50 -4.05
CA ALA A 27 -13.17 -7.92 -3.69
C ALA A 27 -13.57 -8.13 -2.22
N PHE A 28 -13.04 -7.32 -1.31
CA PHE A 28 -13.44 -7.32 0.10
C PHE A 28 -14.94 -7.02 0.27
N ILE A 29 -15.44 -5.93 -0.34
CA ILE A 29 -16.86 -5.55 -0.27
C ILE A 29 -17.78 -6.62 -0.86
N ILE A 30 -17.43 -7.17 -2.03
CA ILE A 30 -18.19 -8.25 -2.66
C ILE A 30 -18.19 -9.49 -1.73
N GLY A 31 -17.06 -9.80 -1.10
CA GLY A 31 -16.94 -10.89 -0.13
C GLY A 31 -17.85 -10.72 1.07
N THR A 32 -17.84 -9.54 1.71
CA THR A 32 -18.73 -9.23 2.85
C THR A 32 -20.20 -9.31 2.45
N ILE A 33 -20.58 -8.76 1.30
CA ILE A 33 -21.97 -8.83 0.80
C ILE A 33 -22.38 -10.28 0.53
N ALA A 34 -21.54 -11.06 -0.14
CA ALA A 34 -21.82 -12.47 -0.40
C ALA A 34 -22.00 -13.25 0.91
N LEU A 35 -21.12 -13.05 1.89
CA LEU A 35 -21.20 -13.69 3.20
C LEU A 35 -22.48 -13.30 3.95
N ALA A 36 -22.87 -12.03 3.90
CA ALA A 36 -24.11 -11.55 4.52
C ALA A 36 -25.36 -12.16 3.85
N ILE A 37 -25.36 -12.27 2.51
CA ILE A 37 -26.43 -12.96 1.78
C ILE A 37 -26.49 -14.42 2.21
N THR A 38 -25.35 -15.13 2.22
CA THR A 38 -25.31 -16.54 2.62
C THR A 38 -25.85 -16.74 4.05
N ALA A 39 -25.44 -15.90 5.01
CA ALA A 39 -25.96 -15.95 6.37
C ALA A 39 -27.46 -15.65 6.48
N GLY A 40 -28.00 -14.84 5.56
CA GLY A 40 -29.44 -14.56 5.48
C GLY A 40 -30.27 -15.65 4.80
N THR A 41 -29.64 -16.50 3.97
CA THR A 41 -30.34 -17.53 3.17
C THR A 41 -30.10 -18.95 3.63
N ASP A 42 -29.03 -19.21 4.40
CA ASP A 42 -28.61 -20.55 4.81
C ASP A 42 -28.57 -20.65 6.34
N ALA A 43 -29.36 -21.57 6.90
CA ALA A 43 -29.45 -21.79 8.34
C ALA A 43 -28.18 -22.42 8.95
N THR A 44 -27.26 -22.91 8.13
CA THR A 44 -25.96 -23.46 8.59
C THR A 44 -24.97 -22.38 8.99
N ILE A 45 -25.14 -21.14 8.50
CA ILE A 45 -24.33 -19.98 8.87
C ILE A 45 -25.09 -19.20 9.93
N ASP A 46 -24.85 -19.53 11.20
CA ASP A 46 -25.40 -18.76 12.31
C ASP A 46 -24.68 -17.41 12.50
N ALA A 47 -25.23 -16.55 13.35
CA ALA A 47 -24.66 -15.23 13.62
C ALA A 47 -23.22 -15.31 14.14
N ARG A 48 -22.87 -16.36 14.89
CA ARG A 48 -21.54 -16.54 15.44
C ARG A 48 -20.53 -16.86 14.34
N LEU A 49 -20.86 -17.81 13.47
CA LEU A 49 -20.00 -18.21 12.34
C LEU A 49 -19.84 -17.06 11.35
N PHE A 50 -20.92 -16.32 11.06
CA PHE A 50 -20.86 -15.10 10.25
C PHE A 50 -19.80 -14.12 10.78
N TRP A 51 -19.85 -13.76 12.06
CA TRP A 51 -18.89 -12.81 12.64
C TRP A 51 -17.45 -13.32 12.66
N ILE A 52 -17.25 -14.63 12.87
CA ILE A 52 -15.91 -15.24 12.80
C ILE A 52 -15.34 -15.09 11.39
N LEU A 53 -16.13 -15.45 10.37
CA LEU A 53 -15.72 -15.36 8.97
C LEU A 53 -15.49 -13.91 8.53
N GLU A 54 -16.32 -12.97 8.98
CA GLU A 54 -16.17 -11.54 8.68
C GLU A 54 -14.87 -10.98 9.27
N VAL A 55 -14.54 -11.31 10.53
CA VAL A 55 -13.27 -10.89 11.15
C VAL A 55 -12.07 -11.48 10.41
N VAL A 56 -12.15 -12.75 9.99
CA VAL A 56 -11.11 -13.38 9.17
C VAL A 56 -10.96 -12.66 7.83
N LEU A 57 -12.07 -12.31 7.17
CA LEU A 57 -12.07 -11.59 5.90
C LEU A 57 -11.43 -10.20 6.04
N ILE A 58 -11.76 -9.47 7.12
CA ILE A 58 -11.12 -8.19 7.47
C ILE A 58 -9.62 -8.36 7.70
N GLY A 59 -9.23 -9.40 8.45
CA GLY A 59 -7.82 -9.72 8.69
C GLY A 59 -7.04 -9.98 7.40
N LEU A 60 -7.62 -10.77 6.48
CA LEU A 60 -7.04 -11.03 5.17
C LEU A 60 -6.90 -9.76 4.34
N TYR A 61 -7.90 -8.87 4.37
CA TYR A 61 -7.83 -7.56 3.72
C TYR A 61 -6.71 -6.69 4.31
N MET A 62 -6.59 -6.63 5.64
CA MET A 62 -5.51 -5.90 6.32
C MET A 62 -4.13 -6.44 5.96
N ILE A 63 -3.97 -7.77 5.89
CA ILE A 63 -2.71 -8.41 5.49
C ILE A 63 -2.39 -8.09 4.03
N SER A 64 -3.35 -8.22 3.12
CA SER A 64 -3.20 -7.83 1.70
C SER A 64 -2.71 -6.38 1.56
N ARG A 65 -3.30 -5.46 2.34
CA ARG A 65 -2.91 -4.03 2.39
C ARG A 65 -1.52 -3.81 3.00
N GLY A 66 -1.17 -4.56 4.04
CA GLY A 66 0.11 -4.46 4.74
C GLY A 66 1.28 -4.97 3.91
N VAL A 67 1.11 -6.11 3.23
CA VAL A 67 2.13 -6.69 2.33
C VAL A 67 2.40 -5.75 1.14
N ALA A 68 1.37 -5.11 0.59
CA ALA A 68 1.53 -4.14 -0.51
C ALA A 68 2.37 -2.91 -0.11
N LYS A 69 2.41 -2.55 1.18
CA LYS A 69 3.14 -1.37 1.68
C LYS A 69 4.54 -1.68 2.23
N ALA A 70 4.81 -2.93 2.60
CA ALA A 70 6.10 -3.35 3.16
C ALA A 70 7.27 -3.29 2.16
N GLY A 71 7.00 -3.21 0.85
CA GLY A 71 8.02 -3.18 -0.21
C GLY A 71 8.55 -1.78 -0.57
N THR A 72 7.96 -0.69 -0.07
CA THR A 72 8.46 0.65 -0.39
C THR A 72 9.69 0.95 0.45
N LYS A 73 10.89 0.81 -0.15
CA LYS A 73 12.13 1.33 0.43
C LYS A 73 11.90 2.80 0.76
N SER A 74 11.89 3.14 2.06
CA SER A 74 11.83 4.53 2.51
C SER A 74 13.07 5.25 1.97
N ARG A 75 12.92 5.95 0.84
CA ARG A 75 13.79 7.07 0.47
C ARG A 75 13.22 8.31 1.15
N SER A 76 13.11 8.26 2.48
CA SER A 76 13.04 9.48 3.27
C SER A 76 14.35 10.20 3.01
N ALA A 77 14.31 11.33 2.30
CA ALA A 77 15.42 12.25 2.28
C ALA A 77 15.56 12.78 3.71
N ASP A 78 16.43 12.17 4.50
CA ASP A 78 16.90 12.71 5.76
C ASP A 78 17.92 13.81 5.41
N PRO A 79 17.63 15.09 5.68
CA PRO A 79 18.54 16.19 5.39
C PRO A 79 19.93 16.03 6.05
N ARG A 80 20.07 15.13 7.03
CA ARG A 80 21.34 14.80 7.66
C ARG A 80 22.28 14.02 6.75
N GLU A 81 21.78 13.17 5.85
CA GLU A 81 22.64 12.48 4.90
C GLU A 81 23.22 13.42 3.84
N ASP A 82 22.51 14.51 3.53
CA ASP A 82 23.02 15.60 2.68
C ASP A 82 24.09 16.45 3.38
N LEU A 83 24.03 16.59 4.71
CA LEU A 83 25.04 17.31 5.51
C LEU A 83 26.30 16.47 5.75
N LEU A 84 26.15 15.15 5.91
CA LEU A 84 27.26 14.22 6.18
C LEU A 84 27.98 13.74 4.90
N GLY A 85 27.32 13.80 3.74
CA GLY A 85 27.93 13.45 2.44
C GLY A 85 28.98 14.44 1.91
N GLY A 86 29.21 15.55 2.61
CA GLY A 86 30.14 16.62 2.23
C GLY A 86 31.58 16.48 2.75
N ASP A 87 31.89 15.48 3.58
CA ASP A 87 33.21 15.34 4.23
C ASP A 87 33.90 13.99 3.93
N HIS A 88 34.18 13.75 2.64
CA HIS A 88 35.10 12.69 2.21
C HIS A 88 36.38 13.21 1.55
N SER A 89 36.68 14.51 1.69
CA SER A 89 37.90 15.13 1.17
C SER A 89 38.97 15.42 2.22
N VAL A 90 38.75 15.09 3.50
CA VAL A 90 39.76 15.23 4.55
C VAL A 90 40.28 13.86 4.97
N ARG A 91 41.18 13.30 4.16
CA ARG A 91 42.16 12.31 4.61
C ARG A 91 43.56 12.83 4.23
N PRO A 92 44.53 12.81 5.16
CA PRO A 92 45.86 13.37 4.96
C PRO A 92 46.65 12.67 3.86
#